data_AF-A0A523UGX7-F1
#
_entry.id   AF-A0A523UGX7-F1
#
_cell.length_a   1.000
_cell.length_b   1.000
_cell.length_c   1.000
_cell.angle_alpha   90.00
_cell.angle_beta   90.00
_cell.angle_gamma   90.00
#
_symmetry.space_group_name_H-M   'P 1'
#
loop_
_entity.id
_entity.type
_entity.pdbx_description
1 polymer ?
#
loop_
_entity_poly.entity_id
_entity_poly.type
_entity_poly.pdbx_seq_one_letter_code
_entity_poly.pdbx_strand_id
1 'polypeptide(L)'
;FIATIVINSAGLNSDKIAQLAGIDIAHVGYKIHYCKGEYFSLNSKWRHLVARLIYPIPGQAGLGIHVTMSLDGRMRLGPNTRYVDEIDYSVDETQKEAFYEFAKRFLPLLELEDLEPEFAGIRPKLQAPGEVFRDFIVAHEEKIGFPGLINLIGIESPGLTASPAIARYVAGMVKELLR
;
A
#
# COMPACT_ATOMS: atom_id res chain seq x y z
N PHE A 1 -24.11 -19.12 -1.18
CA PHE A 1 -24.59 -18.27 -2.30
C PHE A 1 -24.04 -18.81 -3.60
N ILE A 2 -24.72 -18.57 -4.73
CA ILE A 2 -24.26 -18.90 -6.08
C ILE A 2 -24.18 -17.58 -6.86
N ALA A 3 -23.11 -17.37 -7.63
CA ALA A 3 -22.91 -16.18 -8.44
C ALA A 3 -22.26 -16.54 -9.78
N THR A 4 -22.64 -15.84 -10.85
CA THR A 4 -22.05 -16.00 -12.19
C THR A 4 -20.69 -15.30 -12.30
N ILE A 5 -20.50 -14.21 -11.55
CA ILE A 5 -19.28 -13.41 -11.55
C ILE A 5 -18.83 -13.20 -10.10
N VAL A 6 -17.54 -13.39 -9.85
CA VAL A 6 -16.88 -13.16 -8.57
C VAL A 6 -15.73 -12.18 -8.77
N ILE A 7 -15.69 -11.12 -7.99
CA ILE A 7 -14.61 -10.13 -8.01
C ILE A 7 -13.80 -10.29 -6.73
N ASN A 8 -12.57 -10.78 -6.85
CA ASN A 8 -11.62 -10.86 -5.74
C ASN A 8 -10.93 -9.50 -5.57
N SER A 9 -11.28 -8.79 -4.51
CA SER A 9 -10.67 -7.52 -4.09
C SER A 9 -10.10 -7.61 -2.66
N ALA A 10 -9.53 -8.77 -2.30
CA ALA A 10 -9.18 -9.10 -0.91
C ALA A 10 -7.86 -8.49 -0.38
N GLY A 11 -7.29 -7.49 -1.07
CA GLY A 11 -6.11 -6.73 -0.61
C GLY A 11 -4.92 -7.64 -0.25
N LEU A 12 -4.50 -7.63 1.02
CA LEU A 12 -3.38 -8.45 1.52
C LEU A 12 -3.58 -9.98 1.38
N ASN A 13 -4.79 -10.43 1.08
CA ASN A 13 -5.10 -11.84 0.87
C ASN A 13 -5.58 -12.13 -0.56
N SER A 14 -5.40 -11.19 -1.51
CA SER A 14 -5.88 -11.36 -2.87
C SER A 14 -5.28 -12.58 -3.57
N ASP A 15 -4.01 -12.88 -3.34
CA ASP A 15 -3.35 -14.09 -3.84
C ASP A 15 -3.90 -15.36 -3.20
N LYS A 16 -4.15 -15.36 -1.89
CA LYS A 16 -4.74 -16.50 -1.17
C LYS A 16 -6.14 -16.80 -1.69
N ILE A 17 -6.96 -15.79 -1.97
CA ILE A 17 -8.29 -16.00 -2.57
C ILE A 17 -8.16 -16.57 -3.99
N ALA A 18 -7.22 -16.09 -4.80
CA ALA A 18 -6.95 -16.66 -6.11
C ALA A 18 -6.49 -18.13 -6.01
N GLN A 19 -5.62 -18.44 -5.04
CA GLN A 19 -5.16 -19.80 -4.77
C GLN A 19 -6.30 -20.71 -4.33
N LEU A 20 -7.20 -20.24 -3.45
CA LEU A 20 -8.39 -20.98 -3.02
C LEU A 20 -9.36 -21.27 -4.18
N ALA A 21 -9.38 -20.42 -5.21
CA ALA A 21 -10.12 -20.68 -6.43
C ALA A 21 -9.47 -21.78 -7.31
N GLY A 22 -8.22 -22.16 -7.04
CA GLY A 22 -7.47 -23.18 -7.77
C GLY A 22 -6.37 -22.64 -8.70
N ILE A 23 -6.07 -21.34 -8.65
CA ILE A 23 -5.01 -20.72 -9.48
C ILE A 23 -3.64 -21.06 -8.89
N ASP A 24 -2.71 -21.54 -9.73
CA ASP A 24 -1.29 -21.64 -9.39
C ASP A 24 -0.65 -20.24 -9.37
N ILE A 25 -0.74 -19.59 -8.20
CA ILE A 25 -0.27 -18.21 -7.99
C ILE A 25 1.23 -18.02 -8.19
N ALA A 26 2.04 -19.10 -8.08
CA ALA A 26 3.47 -19.02 -8.35
C ALA A 26 3.71 -18.97 -9.86
N HIS A 27 3.01 -19.81 -10.62
CA HIS A 27 3.10 -19.84 -12.08
C HIS A 27 2.60 -18.54 -12.74
N VAL A 28 1.47 -18.00 -12.28
CA VAL A 28 0.92 -16.74 -12.85
C VAL A 28 1.53 -15.48 -12.23
N GLY A 29 2.42 -15.62 -11.25
CA GLY A 29 3.14 -14.50 -10.63
C GLY A 29 2.27 -13.58 -9.77
N TYR A 30 1.28 -14.14 -9.06
CA TYR A 30 0.32 -13.41 -8.21
C TYR A 30 0.72 -13.32 -6.74
N LYS A 31 1.79 -14.00 -6.33
CA LYS A 31 2.23 -14.06 -4.94
C LYS A 31 2.37 -12.66 -4.33
N ILE A 32 1.71 -12.44 -3.18
CA ILE A 32 1.82 -11.19 -2.43
C ILE A 32 2.98 -11.28 -1.44
N HIS A 33 3.73 -10.18 -1.37
CA HIS A 33 4.74 -9.90 -0.37
C HIS A 33 4.29 -8.74 0.51
N TYR A 34 4.39 -8.89 1.83
CA TYR A 34 3.97 -7.85 2.75
C TYR A 34 5.05 -6.80 2.92
N CYS A 35 4.69 -5.55 2.63
CA CYS A 35 5.57 -4.41 2.81
C CYS A 35 4.94 -3.41 3.78
N LYS A 36 5.38 -3.48 5.03
CA LYS A 36 4.97 -2.61 6.13
C LYS A 36 5.52 -1.20 5.92
N GLY A 37 4.71 -0.22 6.28
CA GLY A 37 5.05 1.20 6.34
C GLY A 37 4.50 1.79 7.63
N GLU A 38 5.40 2.28 8.47
CA GLU A 38 5.13 2.86 9.78
C GLU A 38 5.08 4.39 9.68
N TYR A 39 4.30 5.00 10.55
CA TYR A 39 4.13 6.44 10.63
C TYR A 39 4.38 6.93 12.05
N PHE A 40 5.12 8.04 12.14
CA PHE A 40 5.27 8.82 13.36
C PHE A 40 4.52 10.13 13.18
N SER A 41 3.77 10.53 14.19
CA SER A 41 3.13 11.82 14.24
C SER A 41 4.05 12.86 14.88
N LEU A 42 3.86 14.12 14.51
CA LEU A 42 4.48 15.24 15.20
C LEU A 42 3.52 15.80 16.27
N ASN A 43 4.07 16.22 17.40
CA ASN A 43 3.30 16.84 18.47
C ASN A 43 2.63 18.16 18.03
N SER A 44 1.80 18.75 18.90
CA SER A 44 0.97 19.91 18.57
C SER A 44 1.73 21.16 18.15
N LYS A 45 3.02 21.29 18.49
CA LYS A 45 3.84 22.46 18.11
C LYS A 45 4.05 22.54 16.60
N TRP A 46 3.95 21.40 15.90
CA TRP A 46 4.08 21.30 14.45
C TRP A 46 2.77 21.51 13.69
N ARG A 47 1.63 21.56 14.39
CA ARG A 47 0.32 21.62 13.75
C ARG A 47 0.21 22.87 12.87
N HIS A 48 -0.30 22.69 11.64
CA HIS A 48 -0.48 23.76 10.65
C HIS A 48 0.80 24.51 10.22
N LEU A 49 2.01 24.04 10.55
CA LEU A 49 3.25 24.70 10.10
C LEU A 49 3.49 24.58 8.60
N VAL A 50 2.91 23.56 7.96
CA VAL A 50 2.95 23.38 6.51
C VAL A 50 1.55 23.34 5.95
N ALA A 51 1.34 23.98 4.79
CA ALA A 51 0.06 24.00 4.09
C ALA A 51 -0.05 22.92 3.00
N ARG A 52 1.05 22.18 2.76
CA ARG A 52 1.16 21.19 1.66
C ARG A 52 1.98 19.99 2.13
N LEU A 53 1.76 18.86 1.46
CA LEU A 53 2.58 17.66 1.62
C LEU A 53 4.01 17.94 1.16
N ILE A 54 5.00 17.41 1.89
CA ILE A 54 6.42 17.59 1.56
C ILE A 54 7.00 16.23 1.20
N TYR A 55 7.39 16.07 -0.06
CA TYR A 55 8.04 14.86 -0.56
C TYR A 55 9.50 15.17 -0.89
N PRO A 56 10.46 14.47 -0.26
CA PRO A 56 11.85 14.57 -0.68
C PRO A 56 12.04 13.94 -2.06
N ILE A 57 13.16 14.28 -2.70
CA ILE A 57 13.54 13.67 -3.98
C ILE A 57 13.69 12.16 -3.77
N PRO A 58 13.03 11.31 -4.59
CA PRO A 58 13.10 9.87 -4.44
C PRO A 58 14.54 9.33 -4.46
N GLY A 59 14.84 8.40 -3.55
CA GLY A 59 16.07 7.61 -3.58
C GLY A 59 15.87 6.26 -4.30
N GLN A 60 16.86 5.37 -4.23
CA GLN A 60 16.76 4.03 -4.85
C GLN A 60 15.64 3.14 -4.27
N ALA A 61 15.16 3.40 -3.05
CA ALA A 61 14.16 2.59 -2.34
C ALA A 61 12.74 3.22 -2.29
N GLY A 62 12.43 4.16 -3.20
CA GLY A 62 11.15 4.85 -3.28
C GLY A 62 11.16 6.30 -2.77
N LEU A 63 9.98 6.85 -2.47
CA LEU A 63 9.81 8.24 -2.00
C LEU A 63 10.47 8.52 -0.65
N GLY A 64 10.61 7.49 0.20
CA GLY A 64 11.07 7.64 1.58
C GLY A 64 10.03 8.28 2.50
N ILE A 65 10.47 8.61 3.71
CA ILE A 65 9.66 9.28 4.73
C ILE A 65 9.30 10.67 4.22
N HIS A 66 8.01 10.97 4.16
CA HIS A 66 7.50 12.26 3.70
C HIS A 66 6.55 12.86 4.73
N VAL A 67 6.25 14.15 4.58
CA VAL A 67 5.29 14.84 5.44
C VAL A 67 3.90 14.72 4.83
N THR A 68 3.00 14.13 5.60
CA THR A 68 1.56 14.21 5.33
C THR A 68 0.83 14.97 6.43
N MET A 69 -0.39 15.38 6.14
CA MET A 69 -1.26 16.10 7.07
C MET A 69 -2.58 15.36 7.17
N SER A 70 -3.06 15.13 8.38
CA SER A 70 -4.47 14.79 8.59
C SER A 70 -5.37 16.02 8.42
N LEU A 71 -6.67 15.78 8.30
CA LEU A 71 -7.66 16.85 8.09
C LEU A 71 -7.73 17.86 9.24
N ASP A 72 -7.34 17.46 10.45
CA ASP A 72 -7.24 18.34 11.60
C ASP A 72 -5.92 19.14 11.62
N GLY A 73 -5.01 18.91 10.67
CA GLY A 73 -3.73 19.59 10.53
C GLY A 73 -2.59 19.00 11.36
N ARG A 74 -2.77 17.83 12.01
CA ARG A 74 -1.65 17.08 12.60
C ARG A 74 -0.72 16.62 11.48
N MET A 75 0.58 16.87 11.67
CA MET A 75 1.61 16.44 10.73
C MET A 75 2.07 15.02 11.05
N ARG A 76 2.36 14.26 10.00
CA ARG A 76 2.84 12.88 10.09
C ARG A 76 4.05 12.71 9.19
N LEU A 77 5.02 11.96 9.70
CA LEU A 77 6.18 11.48 8.97
C LEU A 77 5.96 10.02 8.61
N GLY A 78 6.17 9.70 7.34
CA GLY A 78 6.15 8.33 6.87
C GLY A 78 5.53 8.21 5.50
N PRO A 79 5.27 6.97 5.05
CA PRO A 79 5.73 5.74 5.67
C PRO A 79 7.20 5.43 5.39
N ASN A 80 7.83 4.63 6.23
CA ASN A 80 9.01 3.85 5.83
C ASN A 80 8.61 2.65 4.94
N THR A 81 9.58 1.81 4.60
CA THR A 81 9.39 0.61 3.77
C THR A 81 10.16 -0.55 4.38
N ARG A 82 9.45 -1.56 4.89
CA ARG A 82 10.06 -2.78 5.45
C ARG A 82 9.26 -4.01 5.00
N TYR A 83 9.93 -4.97 4.36
CA TYR A 83 9.29 -6.25 4.07
C TYR A 83 9.18 -7.08 5.36
N VAL A 84 8.05 -7.77 5.52
CA VAL A 84 7.73 -8.59 6.69
C VAL A 84 7.08 -9.88 6.23
N ASP A 85 7.22 -10.95 7.01
CA ASP A 85 6.60 -12.24 6.70
C ASP A 85 5.17 -12.36 7.24
N GLU A 86 4.86 -11.60 8.30
CA GLU A 86 3.58 -11.65 9.01
C GLU A 86 2.89 -10.27 9.05
N ILE A 87 1.57 -10.32 9.17
CA ILE A 87 0.76 -9.12 9.34
C ILE A 87 0.82 -8.70 10.81
N ASP A 88 1.57 -7.63 11.06
CA ASP A 88 1.61 -6.96 12.36
C ASP A 88 1.56 -5.44 12.17
N TYR A 89 0.55 -4.81 12.78
CA TYR A 89 0.29 -3.37 12.68
C TYR A 89 0.89 -2.56 13.85
N SER A 90 1.61 -3.18 14.77
CA SER A 90 2.38 -2.47 15.79
C SER A 90 3.35 -1.47 15.14
N VAL A 91 3.68 -0.38 15.81
CA VAL A 91 4.76 0.52 15.34
C VAL A 91 6.01 0.20 16.13
N ASP A 92 7.10 -0.10 15.44
CA ASP A 92 8.41 -0.31 16.07
C ASP A 92 8.98 1.04 16.52
N GLU A 93 8.88 1.33 17.82
CA GLU A 93 9.37 2.58 18.41
C GLU A 93 10.88 2.79 18.21
N THR A 94 11.64 1.71 18.01
CA THR A 94 13.09 1.79 17.76
C THR A 94 13.44 2.43 16.41
N GLN A 95 12.44 2.65 15.55
CA GLN A 95 12.59 3.38 14.29
C GLN A 95 12.57 4.90 14.47
N LYS A 96 12.21 5.41 15.65
CA LYS A 96 12.02 6.83 15.92
C LYS A 96 13.25 7.66 15.54
N GLU A 97 14.44 7.21 15.92
CA GLU A 97 15.72 7.88 15.60
C GLU A 97 15.94 7.95 14.09
N ALA A 98 15.66 6.87 13.35
CA ALA A 98 15.80 6.85 11.89
C ALA A 98 14.83 7.82 11.20
N PHE A 99 13.59 7.93 11.70
CA PHE A 99 12.62 8.91 11.21
C PHE A 99 13.09 10.34 11.47
N TYR A 100 13.59 10.62 12.66
CA TYR A 100 14.11 11.92 13.05
C TYR A 100 15.29 12.33 12.16
N GLU A 101 16.32 11.48 12.03
CA GLU A 101 17.51 11.78 11.22
C GLU A 101 17.16 12.04 9.76
N PHE A 102 16.21 11.28 9.21
CA PHE A 102 15.75 11.50 7.84
C PHE A 102 14.97 12.81 7.70
N ALA A 103 14.02 13.06 8.60
CA ALA A 103 13.13 14.22 8.52
C ALA A 103 13.83 15.55 8.80
N LYS A 104 14.84 15.57 9.68
CA LYS A 104 15.60 16.77 10.04
C LYS A 104 16.29 17.43 8.83
N ARG A 105 16.56 16.67 7.77
CA ARG A 105 17.10 17.16 6.50
C ARG A 105 16.21 18.19 5.81
N PHE A 106 14.90 18.15 6.04
CA PHE A 106 13.93 19.10 5.48
C PHE A 106 13.04 19.77 6.54
N LEU A 107 13.11 19.35 7.81
CA LEU A 107 12.56 20.01 8.98
C LEU A 107 13.68 20.30 9.99
N PRO A 108 14.52 21.34 9.78
CA PRO A 108 15.75 21.54 10.55
C PRO A 108 15.53 21.84 12.05
N LEU A 109 14.34 22.30 12.42
CA LEU A 109 13.95 22.60 13.79
C LEU A 109 13.31 21.41 14.52
N LEU A 110 13.25 20.24 13.88
CA LEU A 110 12.74 19.01 14.48
C LEU A 110 13.62 18.57 15.64
N GLU A 111 12.99 18.19 16.74
CA GLU A 111 13.60 17.55 17.91
C GLU A 111 13.12 16.10 18.00
N LEU A 112 13.90 15.21 18.60
CA LEU A 112 13.55 13.78 18.66
C LEU A 112 12.26 13.56 19.45
N GLU A 113 12.06 14.35 20.50
CA GLU A 113 10.91 14.35 21.40
C GLU A 113 9.61 14.73 20.70
N ASP A 114 9.68 15.31 19.50
CA ASP A 114 8.50 15.68 18.72
C ASP A 114 7.78 14.50 18.08
N LEU A 115 8.46 13.37 17.93
CA LEU A 115 7.93 12.21 17.24
C LEU A 115 7.25 11.26 18.23
N GLU A 116 6.03 10.88 17.92
CA GLU A 116 5.28 9.84 18.61
C GLU A 116 4.83 8.76 17.62
N PRO A 117 4.98 7.47 17.95
CA PRO A 117 4.42 6.38 17.15
C PRO A 117 2.93 6.62 16.88
N GLU A 118 2.46 6.43 15.63
CA GLU A 118 1.06 6.67 15.30
C GLU A 118 0.33 5.43 14.78
N PHE A 119 0.72 4.92 13.61
CA PHE A 119 0.13 3.71 13.04
C PHE A 119 1.05 3.05 12.02
N ALA A 120 0.73 1.82 11.62
CA ALA A 120 1.35 1.15 10.49
C ALA A 120 0.30 0.69 9.47
N GLY A 121 0.69 0.66 8.21
CA GLY A 121 -0.04 0.01 7.12
C GLY A 121 0.81 -1.05 6.44
N ILE A 122 0.18 -2.00 5.74
CA ILE A 122 0.88 -3.03 4.97
C ILE A 122 0.39 -2.96 3.53
N ARG A 123 1.34 -2.97 2.60
CA ARG A 123 1.08 -2.97 1.15
C ARG A 123 1.15 -4.39 0.60
N PRO A 124 0.21 -4.80 -0.27
CA PRO A 124 0.28 -6.07 -0.98
C PRO A 124 1.22 -5.91 -2.20
N LYS A 125 2.51 -6.17 -2.05
CA LYS A 125 3.49 -6.04 -3.16
C LYS A 125 3.47 -7.30 -4.04
N LEU A 126 3.65 -7.14 -5.34
CA LEU A 126 3.85 -8.26 -6.29
C LEU A 126 5.32 -8.59 -6.53
N GLN A 127 6.20 -7.67 -6.17
CA GLN A 127 7.65 -7.80 -6.23
C GLN A 127 8.20 -8.19 -4.86
N ALA A 128 9.17 -9.10 -4.85
CA ALA A 128 9.90 -9.48 -3.66
C ALA A 128 10.97 -8.42 -3.28
N PRO A 129 11.59 -8.52 -2.09
CA PRO A 129 12.71 -7.65 -1.73
C PRO A 129 13.83 -7.70 -2.78
N GLY A 130 14.26 -6.53 -3.26
CA GLY A 130 15.33 -6.39 -4.25
C GLY A 130 14.92 -6.60 -5.71
N GLU A 131 13.68 -7.01 -5.97
CA GLU A 131 13.15 -7.10 -7.33
C GLU A 131 12.71 -5.75 -7.88
N VAL A 132 12.66 -5.65 -9.21
CA VAL A 132 12.17 -4.47 -9.91
C VAL A 132 10.68 -4.24 -9.66
N PHE A 133 10.25 -2.99 -9.82
CA PHE A 133 8.84 -2.64 -9.72
C PHE A 133 7.96 -3.50 -10.62
N ARG A 134 6.84 -3.97 -10.07
CA ARG A 134 5.75 -4.64 -10.79
C ARG A 134 4.46 -3.88 -10.52
N ASP A 135 3.70 -3.63 -11.59
CA ASP A 135 2.39 -2.99 -11.47
C ASP A 135 1.35 -3.98 -10.92
N PHE A 136 0.26 -3.45 -10.38
CA PHE A 136 -0.85 -4.25 -9.88
C PHE A 136 -1.62 -4.92 -11.03
N ILE A 137 -2.37 -5.97 -10.71
CA ILE A 137 -3.08 -6.79 -11.70
C ILE A 137 -4.58 -6.61 -11.52
N VAL A 138 -5.28 -6.32 -12.63
CA VAL A 138 -6.74 -6.38 -12.74
C VAL A 138 -7.07 -7.25 -13.94
N ALA A 139 -7.47 -8.49 -13.70
CA ALA A 139 -7.59 -9.50 -14.76
C ALA A 139 -8.85 -10.34 -14.62
N HIS A 140 -9.51 -10.60 -15.74
CA HIS A 140 -10.51 -11.67 -15.86
C HIS A 140 -9.80 -12.96 -16.27
N GLU A 141 -10.02 -14.01 -15.49
CA GLU A 141 -9.21 -15.23 -15.50
C GLU A 141 -9.69 -16.33 -16.46
N GLU A 142 -10.52 -15.99 -17.44
CA GLU A 142 -11.01 -16.96 -18.43
C GLU A 142 -9.87 -17.67 -19.19
N LYS A 143 -8.81 -16.94 -19.54
CA LYS A 143 -7.66 -17.50 -20.28
C LYS A 143 -6.91 -18.59 -19.53
N ILE A 144 -7.05 -18.64 -18.21
CA ILE A 144 -6.44 -19.67 -17.35
C ILE A 144 -7.50 -20.62 -16.77
N GLY A 145 -8.71 -20.64 -17.34
CA GLY A 145 -9.74 -21.63 -17.02
C GLY A 145 -10.74 -21.23 -15.94
N PHE A 146 -10.76 -19.96 -15.51
CA PHE A 146 -11.67 -19.48 -14.46
C PHE A 146 -12.61 -18.38 -14.99
N PRO A 147 -13.55 -18.71 -15.90
CA PRO A 147 -14.50 -17.73 -16.42
C PRO A 147 -15.39 -17.17 -15.29
N GLY A 148 -15.70 -15.87 -15.35
CA GLY A 148 -16.45 -15.18 -14.30
C GLY A 148 -15.63 -14.76 -13.08
N LEU A 149 -14.37 -15.21 -12.92
CA LEU A 149 -13.48 -14.73 -11.86
C LEU A 149 -12.67 -13.52 -12.33
N ILE A 150 -12.80 -12.40 -11.62
CA ILE A 150 -11.99 -11.19 -11.82
C ILE A 150 -11.11 -10.99 -10.59
N ASN A 151 -9.79 -10.99 -10.76
CA ASN A 151 -8.83 -10.75 -9.69
C ASN A 151 -8.29 -9.32 -9.73
N LEU A 152 -8.24 -8.70 -8.54
CA LEU A 152 -7.47 -7.50 -8.26
C LEU A 152 -6.33 -7.89 -7.32
N ILE A 153 -5.12 -8.06 -7.85
CA ILE A 153 -3.95 -8.51 -7.10
C ILE A 153 -2.95 -7.37 -6.96
N GLY A 154 -2.42 -7.19 -5.75
CA GLY A 154 -1.32 -6.28 -5.52
C GLY A 154 -1.69 -4.80 -5.60
N ILE A 155 -2.97 -4.46 -5.37
CA ILE A 155 -3.43 -3.07 -5.35
C ILE A 155 -2.83 -2.33 -4.14
N GLU A 156 -1.62 -1.79 -4.29
CA GLU A 156 -0.99 -0.88 -3.35
C GLU A 156 -1.17 0.58 -3.76
N SER A 157 -0.32 1.52 -3.31
CA SER A 157 -0.36 2.90 -3.79
C SER A 157 -0.12 2.97 -5.31
N PRO A 158 -0.92 3.72 -6.09
CA PRO A 158 -1.91 4.73 -5.70
C PRO A 158 -3.37 4.24 -5.67
N GLY A 159 -3.63 3.01 -5.22
CA GLY A 159 -4.92 2.32 -5.30
C GLY A 159 -6.10 3.06 -4.65
N LEU A 160 -5.90 3.77 -3.53
CA LEU A 160 -6.95 4.61 -2.94
C LEU A 160 -7.37 5.72 -3.91
N THR A 161 -6.40 6.48 -4.43
CA THR A 161 -6.62 7.56 -5.40
C THR A 161 -7.22 7.03 -6.70
N ALA A 162 -6.77 5.86 -7.16
CA ALA A 162 -7.23 5.22 -8.38
C ALA A 162 -8.56 4.44 -8.21
N SER A 163 -9.08 4.29 -6.99
CA SER A 163 -10.21 3.38 -6.71
C SER A 163 -11.46 3.61 -7.58
N PRO A 164 -11.90 4.85 -7.91
CA PRO A 164 -13.06 5.03 -8.79
C PRO A 164 -12.77 4.62 -10.24
N ALA A 165 -11.52 4.75 -10.69
CA ALA A 165 -11.10 4.33 -12.03
C ALA A 165 -11.01 2.80 -12.13
N ILE A 166 -10.41 2.15 -11.12
CA ILE A 166 -10.35 0.69 -11.00
C ILE A 166 -11.77 0.11 -11.00
N ALA A 167 -12.69 0.67 -10.21
CA ALA A 167 -14.07 0.22 -10.16
C ALA A 167 -14.78 0.33 -11.52
N ARG A 168 -14.58 1.44 -12.25
CA ARG A 168 -15.13 1.59 -13.62
C ARG A 168 -14.55 0.60 -14.61
N TYR A 169 -13.25 0.33 -14.52
CA TYR A 169 -12.57 -0.66 -15.37
C TYR A 169 -13.12 -2.07 -15.14
N VAL A 170 -13.23 -2.49 -13.88
CA VAL A 170 -13.85 -3.78 -13.50
C VAL A 170 -15.32 -3.83 -13.92
N ALA A 171 -16.09 -2.76 -13.73
CA ALA A 171 -17.48 -2.70 -14.16
C ALA A 171 -17.64 -2.83 -15.69
N GLY A 172 -16.64 -2.39 -16.47
CA GLY A 172 -16.56 -2.63 -17.91
C GLY A 172 -16.48 -4.13 -18.24
N MET A 173 -15.53 -4.83 -17.61
CA MET A 173 -15.39 -6.29 -17.75
C MET A 173 -16.67 -7.03 -17.37
N VAL A 174 -17.29 -6.67 -16.24
CA VAL A 174 -18.55 -7.28 -15.78
C VAL A 174 -19.67 -7.11 -16.81
N LYS A 175 -19.79 -5.92 -17.41
CA LYS A 175 -20.81 -5.66 -18.45
C LYS A 175 -20.59 -6.50 -19.70
N GLU A 176 -19.34 -6.76 -20.08
CA GLU A 176 -19.03 -7.61 -21.23
C GLU A 176 -19.38 -9.08 -20.95
N LEU A 177 -19.16 -9.56 -19.72
CA LEU A 177 -19.47 -10.93 -19.31
C LEU A 177 -20.96 -11.22 -19.12
N LEU A 178 -21.78 -10.19 -18.91
CA LEU A 178 -23.24 -10.31 -18.74
C LEU A 178 -24.03 -10.11 -20.04
N ARG A 179 -23.35 -9.81 -21.16
CA ARG A 179 -23.96 -9.72 -22.49
C ARG A 179 -24.06 -11.10 -23.12
#